data_AF-A0A5E7MKZ3-F1
#
_entry.id   AF-A0A5E7MKZ3-F1
#
_cell.length_a   1.000
_cell.length_b   1.000
_cell.length_c   1.000
_cell.angle_alpha   90.00
_cell.angle_beta   90.00
_cell.angle_gamma   90.00
#
_symmetry.space_group_name_H-M   'P 1'
#
loop_
_entity.id
_entity.type
_entity.pdbx_description
1 polymer ?
#
loop_
_entity_poly.entity_id
_entity_poly.type
_entity_poly.pdbx_seq_one_letter_code
_entity_poly.pdbx_strand_id
1 'polypeptide(L)'
;MNRIKSNDRNTLNRTLPLLMLLASSALLNAGCSHPPPPVDRDPCLDEGPSQSAAYEDCVVDRNDERDAALKAILGTGPDLYTQARLADPGEFPLQDSDYPDIPGPMSYHTANKISAAEQQALPFKMKIRWNYTSRKFLPRPRDLVRMNEMEALLKSAATENGLAKWVCTVTGEQRREWVFYARSDADFMTRMQTILAPTGPYPVEWSGRKDPAHNVEGTSKADASGEILITPKLCVE
;
A
#
# COMPACT_ATOMS: atom_id res chain seq x y z
N MET A 1 35.30 13.06 76.72
CA MET A 1 36.58 13.70 77.12
C MET A 1 37.43 12.68 77.86
N ASN A 2 38.75 12.75 77.66
CA ASN A 2 39.83 11.87 78.14
C ASN A 2 40.11 10.65 77.25
N ARG A 3 41.33 10.22 76.99
CA ARG A 3 42.69 10.82 76.89
C ARG A 3 43.57 9.65 76.41
N ILE A 4 44.62 9.99 75.67
CA ILE A 4 45.62 9.13 75.02
C ILE A 4 46.46 8.28 76.01
N LYS A 5 46.88 7.07 75.59
CA LYS A 5 48.23 6.44 75.71
C LYS A 5 48.17 5.04 75.07
N SER A 6 48.83 4.70 73.96
CA SER A 6 50.26 4.70 73.56
C SER A 6 51.14 3.69 74.29
N ASN A 7 51.58 2.65 73.55
CA ASN A 7 52.96 2.12 73.52
C ASN A 7 53.06 1.18 72.27
N ASP A 8 53.82 1.49 71.22
CA ASP A 8 55.29 1.37 71.07
C ASP A 8 55.81 -0.05 71.41
N ARG A 9 56.64 -0.77 70.65
CA ARG A 9 57.46 -0.60 69.44
C ARG A 9 57.93 -2.02 69.05
N ASN A 10 58.22 -2.28 67.78
CA ASN A 10 59.57 -2.72 67.41
C ASN A 10 59.79 -2.68 65.89
N THR A 11 60.59 -1.69 65.53
CA THR A 11 61.33 -1.48 64.29
C THR A 11 62.45 -2.50 64.10
N LEU A 12 62.77 -2.84 62.85
CA LEU A 12 64.12 -2.90 62.25
C LEU A 12 63.92 -3.33 60.77
N ASN A 13 63.82 -2.45 59.78
CA ASN A 13 64.85 -1.62 59.14
C ASN A 13 66.04 -2.42 58.58
N ARG A 14 66.09 -2.66 57.25
CA ARG A 14 67.10 -2.06 56.33
C ARG A 14 67.15 -2.70 54.92
N THR A 15 66.98 -1.82 53.93
CA THR A 15 67.74 -1.65 52.66
C THR A 15 67.67 -2.68 51.51
N LEU A 16 67.06 -2.21 50.41
CA LEU A 16 67.30 -2.45 48.96
C LEU A 16 68.79 -2.68 48.58
N PRO A 17 69.17 -3.31 47.42
CA PRO A 17 68.64 -2.96 46.08
C PRO A 17 68.58 -4.07 44.98
N LEU A 18 67.77 -3.78 43.95
CA LEU A 18 67.93 -3.99 42.49
C LEU A 18 68.24 -5.38 41.86
N LEU A 19 67.45 -5.66 40.80
CA LEU A 19 67.69 -6.50 39.61
C LEU A 19 67.28 -7.99 39.58
N MET A 20 66.64 -8.33 38.46
CA MET A 20 66.48 -9.65 37.81
C MET A 20 65.32 -10.56 38.27
N LEU A 21 64.20 -10.56 37.54
CA LEU A 21 63.89 -11.58 36.53
C LEU A 21 62.46 -11.43 35.97
N LEU A 22 62.41 -11.14 34.67
CA LEU A 22 61.24 -11.25 33.79
C LEU A 22 60.90 -12.73 33.56
N ALA A 23 59.64 -13.10 33.80
CA ALA A 23 58.98 -14.22 33.13
C ALA A 23 57.46 -13.99 33.18
N SER A 24 56.99 -12.95 32.48
CA SER A 24 55.56 -12.74 32.26
C SER A 24 55.08 -13.77 31.23
N SER A 25 54.23 -14.67 31.69
CA SER A 25 53.48 -15.64 30.87
C SER A 25 52.73 -14.94 29.74
N ALA A 26 53.17 -15.17 28.51
CA ALA A 26 52.42 -14.84 27.31
C ALA A 26 51.24 -15.82 27.16
N LEU A 27 50.11 -15.49 27.78
CA LEU A 27 48.83 -16.01 27.33
C LEU A 27 48.44 -15.22 26.08
N LEU A 28 48.64 -15.85 24.93
CA LEU A 28 48.09 -15.40 23.65
C LEU A 28 46.56 -15.36 23.77
N ASN A 29 46.02 -14.20 24.09
CA ASN A 29 44.64 -13.88 23.75
C ASN A 29 44.56 -13.79 22.22
N ALA A 30 44.41 -14.94 21.56
CA ALA A 30 43.83 -15.00 20.23
C ALA A 30 42.34 -14.66 20.37
N GLY A 31 42.06 -13.38 20.61
CA GLY A 31 40.72 -12.85 20.47
C GLY A 31 40.36 -12.91 19.00
N CYS A 32 39.38 -13.74 18.65
CA CYS A 32 38.71 -13.69 17.37
C CYS A 32 38.08 -12.29 17.22
N SER A 33 38.81 -11.36 16.60
CA SER A 33 38.24 -10.09 16.13
C SER A 33 37.33 -10.40 14.95
N HIS A 34 36.12 -10.87 15.25
CA HIS A 34 35.04 -10.78 14.28
C HIS A 34 34.72 -9.30 14.11
N PRO A 35 34.73 -8.76 12.88
CA PRO A 35 34.19 -7.42 12.65
C PRO A 35 32.75 -7.40 13.19
N PRO A 36 32.33 -6.31 13.86
CA PRO A 36 30.95 -6.20 14.32
C PRO A 36 30.02 -6.42 13.12
N PRO A 37 28.92 -7.16 13.30
CA PRO A 37 27.96 -7.34 12.23
C PRO A 37 27.56 -5.96 11.69
N PRO A 38 27.39 -5.81 10.36
CA PRO A 38 27.00 -4.55 9.78
C PRO A 38 25.75 -4.05 10.51
N VAL A 39 25.83 -2.83 11.04
CA VAL A 39 24.67 -2.18 11.66
C VAL A 39 23.71 -1.90 10.53
N ASP A 40 22.64 -2.70 10.44
CA ASP A 40 21.60 -2.51 9.47
C ASP A 40 20.85 -1.22 9.84
N ARG A 41 21.01 -0.19 9.01
CA ARG A 41 20.37 1.11 9.24
C ARG A 41 18.88 0.94 8.99
N ASP A 42 18.05 1.43 9.90
CA ASP A 42 16.60 1.40 9.72
C ASP A 42 16.23 2.04 8.36
N PRO A 43 15.64 1.30 7.42
CA PRO A 43 15.24 1.83 6.10
C PRO A 43 14.30 3.03 6.18
N CYS A 44 13.53 3.18 7.26
CA CYS A 44 12.66 4.34 7.45
C CYS A 44 13.43 5.65 7.66
N LEU A 45 14.71 5.58 8.04
CA LEU A 45 15.56 6.77 8.10
C LEU A 45 15.89 7.34 6.71
N ASP A 46 15.55 6.65 5.62
CA ASP A 46 15.62 7.21 4.26
C ASP A 46 14.45 8.16 3.94
N GLU A 47 13.31 8.00 4.62
CA GLU A 47 12.11 8.84 4.44
C GLU A 47 12.21 10.15 5.25
N GLY A 48 12.93 10.12 6.37
CA GLY A 48 13.18 11.31 7.18
C GLY A 48 13.88 11.01 8.49
N PRO A 49 14.26 12.05 9.26
CA PRO A 49 14.80 11.90 10.60
C PRO A 49 13.83 11.14 11.51
N SER A 50 14.34 10.46 12.54
CA SER A 50 13.54 9.60 13.42
C SER A 50 12.40 10.28 14.19
N GLN A 51 12.37 11.62 14.22
CA GLN A 51 11.33 12.43 14.86
C GLN A 51 10.37 13.09 13.84
N SER A 52 10.46 12.73 12.56
CA SER A 52 9.62 13.28 11.52
C SER A 52 8.36 12.45 11.30
N ALA A 53 7.28 13.11 10.88
CA ALA A 53 6.06 12.43 10.46
C ALA A 53 6.32 11.40 9.36
N ALA A 54 7.23 11.69 8.42
CA ALA A 54 7.62 10.75 7.36
C ALA A 54 8.27 9.47 7.89
N TYR A 55 9.10 9.58 8.93
CA TYR A 55 9.68 8.42 9.61
C TYR A 55 8.60 7.63 10.37
N GLU A 56 7.77 8.31 11.16
CA GLU A 56 6.67 7.68 11.91
C GLU A 56 5.70 6.94 10.98
N ASP A 57 5.30 7.58 9.88
CA ASP A 57 4.46 6.97 8.84
C ASP A 57 5.12 5.71 8.25
N CYS A 58 6.42 5.77 7.93
CA CYS A 58 7.14 4.60 7.44
C CYS A 58 7.19 3.45 8.45
N VAL A 59 7.37 3.76 9.74
CA VAL A 59 7.38 2.74 10.80
C VAL A 59 6.02 2.06 10.92
N VAL A 60 4.93 2.84 10.81
CA VAL A 60 3.55 2.30 10.77
C VAL A 60 3.37 1.39 9.54
N ASP A 61 3.72 1.87 8.35
CA ASP A 61 3.62 1.09 7.11
C ASP A 61 4.39 -0.24 7.21
N ARG A 62 5.61 -0.22 7.75
CA ARG A 62 6.43 -1.42 7.97
C ARG A 62 5.75 -2.42 8.94
N ASN A 63 5.12 -1.92 10.00
CA ASN A 63 4.45 -2.78 10.97
C ASN A 63 3.19 -3.40 10.37
N ASP A 64 2.40 -2.62 9.62
CA ASP A 64 1.23 -3.12 8.89
C ASP A 64 1.61 -4.19 7.87
N GLU A 65 2.74 -4.02 7.16
CA GLU A 65 3.28 -5.03 6.25
C GLU A 65 3.69 -6.32 6.97
N ARG A 66 4.34 -6.21 8.14
CA ARG A 66 4.69 -7.38 8.96
C ARG A 66 3.44 -8.12 9.42
N ASP A 67 2.43 -7.39 9.85
CA ASP A 67 1.17 -7.96 10.31
C ASP A 67 0.40 -8.62 9.16
N ALA A 68 0.40 -8.00 7.99
CA ALA A 68 -0.21 -8.55 6.78
C ALA A 68 0.53 -9.83 6.31
N ALA A 69 1.85 -9.81 6.28
CA ALA A 69 2.67 -10.98 5.96
C ALA A 69 2.47 -12.12 6.98
N LEU A 70 2.36 -11.79 8.27
CA LEU A 70 2.05 -12.76 9.32
C LEU A 70 0.66 -13.38 9.11
N LYS A 71 -0.36 -12.58 8.83
CA LYS A 71 -1.72 -13.08 8.53
C LYS A 71 -1.73 -13.99 7.30
N ALA A 72 -0.94 -13.67 6.27
CA ALA A 72 -0.79 -14.52 5.09
C ALA A 72 -0.14 -15.87 5.42
N ILE A 73 0.95 -15.89 6.22
CA ILE A 73 1.57 -17.13 6.71
C ILE A 73 0.58 -17.97 7.53
N LEU A 74 -0.25 -17.31 8.34
CA LEU A 74 -1.25 -17.96 9.18
C LEU A 74 -2.52 -18.36 8.41
N GLY A 75 -2.62 -18.11 7.10
CA GLY A 75 -3.79 -18.42 6.27
C GLY A 75 -5.06 -17.66 6.68
N THR A 76 -4.90 -16.54 7.40
CA THR A 76 -6.00 -15.70 7.91
C THR A 76 -6.05 -14.33 7.22
N GLY A 77 -5.09 -14.06 6.32
CA GLY A 77 -5.01 -12.84 5.52
C GLY A 77 -5.30 -13.11 4.04
N PRO A 78 -5.61 -12.05 3.27
CA PRO A 78 -5.67 -12.16 1.81
C PRO A 78 -4.30 -12.57 1.25
N ASP A 79 -4.27 -13.35 0.17
CA ASP A 79 -3.03 -13.82 -0.46
C ASP A 79 -2.26 -12.63 -1.08
N LEU A 80 -1.17 -12.23 -0.45
CA LEU A 80 -0.37 -11.05 -0.83
C LEU A 80 0.72 -11.36 -1.87
N TYR A 81 0.90 -12.62 -2.27
CA TYR A 81 2.05 -13.05 -3.10
C TYR A 81 1.75 -13.19 -4.59
N THR A 82 0.51 -13.03 -5.05
CA THR A 82 0.19 -13.08 -6.50
C THR A 82 0.32 -11.69 -7.15
N GLN A 83 1.47 -11.03 -7.04
CA GLN A 83 1.70 -9.69 -7.63
C GLN A 83 2.22 -9.69 -9.07
N ALA A 84 2.17 -10.81 -9.80
CA ALA A 84 2.51 -10.86 -11.22
C ALA A 84 1.26 -11.23 -12.03
N ARG A 85 0.72 -10.25 -12.77
CA ARG A 85 -0.57 -10.25 -13.49
C ARG A 85 -1.80 -10.30 -12.58
N LEU A 86 -2.24 -9.13 -12.09
CA LEU A 86 -3.45 -8.95 -11.30
C LEU A 86 -4.65 -8.48 -12.18
N ALA A 87 -4.97 -9.19 -13.26
CA ALA A 87 -6.40 -9.43 -13.42
C ALA A 87 -6.69 -10.52 -12.41
N ASP A 88 -7.58 -10.26 -11.45
CA ASP A 88 -8.31 -11.39 -10.87
C ASP A 88 -8.82 -12.17 -12.08
N PRO A 89 -8.47 -13.46 -12.26
CA PRO A 89 -9.12 -14.27 -13.27
C PRO A 89 -10.57 -14.34 -12.82
N GLY A 90 -11.36 -13.33 -13.19
CA GLY A 90 -12.78 -13.30 -12.94
C GLY A 90 -13.39 -14.59 -13.50
N GLU A 91 -14.66 -14.84 -13.21
CA GLU A 91 -15.35 -16.06 -13.63
C GLU A 91 -15.30 -16.33 -15.15
N PHE A 92 -14.86 -15.35 -15.97
CA PHE A 92 -14.77 -15.43 -17.41
C PHE A 92 -13.31 -15.36 -17.90
N PRO A 93 -12.86 -16.27 -18.78
CA PRO A 93 -11.53 -16.23 -19.35
C PRO A 93 -11.38 -14.99 -20.26
N LEU A 94 -10.54 -14.04 -19.83
CA LEU A 94 -10.18 -12.85 -20.62
C LEU A 94 -9.09 -13.19 -21.64
N GLN A 95 -9.20 -12.62 -22.84
CA GLN A 95 -8.20 -12.70 -23.89
C GLN A 95 -7.20 -11.54 -23.78
N ASP A 96 -6.04 -11.66 -24.42
CA ASP A 96 -5.05 -10.57 -24.44
C ASP A 96 -5.63 -9.26 -25.02
N SER A 97 -6.57 -9.35 -25.96
CA SER A 97 -7.27 -8.18 -26.54
C SER A 97 -8.21 -7.46 -25.57
N ASP A 98 -8.54 -8.09 -24.44
CA ASP A 98 -9.41 -7.53 -23.41
C ASP A 98 -8.62 -6.65 -22.42
N TYR A 99 -7.30 -6.55 -22.59
CA TYR A 99 -6.43 -5.67 -21.83
C TYR A 99 -6.10 -4.39 -22.60
N PRO A 100 -5.73 -3.30 -21.90
CA PRO A 100 -5.38 -2.05 -22.57
C PRO A 100 -4.18 -2.23 -23.52
N ASP A 101 -4.19 -1.49 -24.63
CA ASP A 101 -3.14 -1.62 -25.66
C ASP A 101 -1.74 -1.28 -25.12
N ILE A 102 -1.68 -0.41 -24.10
CA ILE A 102 -0.48 -0.12 -23.33
C ILE A 102 -0.65 -0.76 -21.95
N PRO A 103 -0.12 -1.97 -21.72
CA PRO A 103 -0.26 -2.65 -20.45
C PRO A 103 0.62 -1.97 -19.39
N GLY A 104 -0.01 -1.26 -18.47
CA GLY A 104 0.61 -0.90 -17.19
C GLY A 104 0.53 -2.05 -16.21
N PRO A 105 1.44 -2.16 -15.22
CA PRO A 105 1.13 -2.98 -14.06
C PRO A 105 -0.14 -2.37 -13.46
N MET A 106 -1.25 -3.09 -13.46
CA MET A 106 -2.57 -2.63 -13.02
C MET A 106 -3.31 -3.83 -12.44
N SER A 107 -3.91 -3.65 -11.27
CA SER A 107 -4.91 -4.57 -10.76
C SER A 107 -6.28 -4.10 -11.20
N TYR A 108 -7.06 -4.98 -11.84
CA TYR A 108 -8.41 -4.68 -12.30
C TYR A 108 -9.44 -5.45 -11.49
N HIS A 109 -10.43 -4.73 -10.94
CA HIS A 109 -11.63 -5.31 -10.35
C HIS A 109 -12.81 -4.78 -11.14
N THR A 110 -13.42 -5.60 -11.98
CA THR A 110 -14.51 -5.20 -12.89
C THR A 110 -15.86 -5.71 -12.39
N ALA A 111 -16.93 -5.03 -12.77
CA ALA A 111 -18.27 -5.60 -12.75
C ALA A 111 -18.35 -6.72 -13.78
N ASN A 112 -19.22 -7.70 -13.58
CA ASN A 112 -19.30 -8.82 -14.51
C ASN A 112 -19.79 -8.34 -15.89
N LYS A 113 -20.95 -7.67 -15.95
CA LYS A 113 -21.59 -7.31 -17.23
C LYS A 113 -22.46 -6.05 -17.14
N ILE A 114 -22.71 -5.42 -18.28
CA ILE A 114 -23.73 -4.38 -18.49
C ILE A 114 -24.57 -4.70 -19.72
N SER A 115 -25.89 -4.55 -19.65
CA SER A 115 -26.74 -4.70 -20.84
C SER A 115 -26.64 -3.47 -21.75
N ALA A 116 -26.91 -3.65 -23.05
CA ALA A 116 -26.99 -2.54 -23.98
C ALA A 116 -28.02 -1.46 -23.55
N ALA A 117 -29.14 -1.86 -22.95
CA ALA A 117 -30.15 -0.94 -22.44
C ALA A 117 -29.64 -0.13 -21.23
N GLU A 118 -28.93 -0.76 -20.29
CA GLU A 118 -28.28 -0.06 -19.19
C GLU A 118 -27.23 0.94 -19.68
N GLN A 119 -26.40 0.54 -20.66
CA GLN A 119 -25.39 1.43 -21.23
C GLN A 119 -26.02 2.64 -21.93
N GLN A 120 -27.12 2.44 -22.67
CA GLN A 120 -27.88 3.54 -23.28
C GLN A 120 -28.50 4.48 -22.24
N ALA A 121 -28.97 3.94 -21.11
CA ALA A 121 -29.54 4.72 -20.01
C ALA A 121 -28.46 5.46 -19.19
N LEU A 122 -27.20 5.06 -19.29
CA LEU A 122 -26.06 5.59 -18.53
C LEU A 122 -24.95 6.09 -19.47
N PRO A 123 -25.20 7.15 -20.27
CA PRO A 123 -24.33 7.53 -21.40
C PRO A 123 -23.07 8.29 -20.99
N PHE A 124 -22.79 8.48 -19.69
CA PHE A 124 -21.60 9.18 -19.22
C PHE A 124 -20.62 8.23 -18.54
N LYS A 125 -19.39 8.16 -19.03
CA LYS A 125 -18.29 7.48 -18.34
C LYS A 125 -17.65 8.45 -17.37
N MET A 126 -17.88 8.22 -16.09
CA MET A 126 -17.34 9.00 -14.97
C MET A 126 -16.15 8.28 -14.37
N LYS A 127 -15.09 9.03 -14.08
CA LYS A 127 -13.87 8.55 -13.45
C LYS A 127 -13.56 9.40 -12.23
N ILE A 128 -13.26 8.72 -11.14
CA ILE A 128 -12.78 9.31 -9.89
C ILE A 128 -11.37 8.77 -9.70
N ARG A 129 -10.37 9.64 -9.64
CA ARG A 129 -8.96 9.23 -9.53
C ARG A 129 -8.37 9.73 -8.22
N TRP A 130 -7.69 8.84 -7.51
CA TRP A 130 -6.88 9.15 -6.35
C TRP A 130 -5.42 8.80 -6.66
N ASN A 131 -4.56 9.81 -6.72
CA ASN A 131 -3.11 9.60 -6.86
C ASN A 131 -2.48 9.36 -5.48
N TYR A 132 -1.71 8.29 -5.33
CA TYR A 132 -1.02 7.93 -4.10
C TYR A 132 0.49 7.90 -4.30
N THR A 133 1.25 7.86 -3.21
CA THR A 133 2.71 7.73 -3.28
C THR A 133 3.14 6.46 -2.54
N SER A 134 3.66 5.49 -3.28
CA SER A 134 4.14 4.22 -2.75
C SER A 134 5.45 3.82 -3.42
N ARG A 135 6.36 3.21 -2.66
CA ARG A 135 7.54 2.52 -3.25
C ARG A 135 7.13 1.26 -4.01
N LYS A 136 5.93 0.76 -3.77
CA LYS A 136 5.37 -0.45 -4.37
C LYS A 136 4.31 -0.09 -5.40
N PHE A 137 3.89 -1.14 -6.08
CA PHE A 137 2.82 -1.10 -7.05
C PHE A 137 1.45 -0.71 -6.44
N LEU A 138 1.17 -1.18 -5.22
CA LEU A 138 -0.09 -0.95 -4.51
C LEU A 138 -0.01 0.28 -3.55
N PRO A 139 -1.16 0.89 -3.20
CA PRO A 139 -1.23 1.93 -2.18
C PRO A 139 -0.71 1.42 -0.83
N ARG A 140 -0.26 2.35 0.01
CA ARG A 140 0.11 2.01 1.39
C ARG A 140 -1.11 1.56 2.18
N PRO A 141 -0.96 0.73 3.24
CA PRO A 141 -2.10 0.21 4.00
C PRO A 141 -3.07 1.30 4.47
N ARG A 142 -2.56 2.42 4.99
CA ARG A 142 -3.39 3.57 5.41
C ARG A 142 -4.21 4.18 4.27
N ASP A 143 -3.58 4.41 3.12
CA ASP A 143 -4.28 4.92 1.93
C ASP A 143 -5.31 3.92 1.45
N LEU A 144 -4.97 2.63 1.45
CA LEU A 144 -5.83 1.55 1.00
C LEU A 144 -7.11 1.46 1.85
N VAL A 145 -7.01 1.57 3.18
CA VAL A 145 -8.18 1.60 4.08
C VAL A 145 -9.09 2.76 3.72
N ARG A 146 -8.53 3.97 3.61
CA ARG A 146 -9.29 5.19 3.29
C ARG A 146 -9.91 5.15 1.90
N MET A 147 -9.21 4.57 0.93
CA MET A 147 -9.72 4.32 -0.43
C MET A 147 -10.87 3.30 -0.43
N ASN A 148 -10.82 2.26 0.40
CA ASN A 148 -11.88 1.25 0.50
C ASN A 148 -13.13 1.82 1.19
N GLU A 149 -12.96 2.64 2.23
CA GLU A 149 -14.07 3.38 2.86
C GLU A 149 -14.77 4.30 1.84
N MET A 150 -13.98 5.05 1.07
CA MET A 150 -14.51 5.91 0.00
C MET A 150 -15.21 5.08 -1.09
N GLU A 151 -14.62 3.96 -1.52
CA GLU A 151 -15.23 3.08 -2.53
C GLU A 151 -16.61 2.59 -2.09
N ALA A 152 -16.76 2.19 -0.83
CA ALA A 152 -18.03 1.73 -0.29
C ALA A 152 -19.11 2.84 -0.37
N LEU A 153 -18.76 4.08 -0.01
CA LEU A 153 -19.67 5.23 -0.10
C LEU A 153 -20.06 5.54 -1.55
N LEU A 154 -19.08 5.56 -2.45
CA LEU A 154 -19.28 5.81 -3.88
C LEU A 154 -20.20 4.76 -4.51
N LYS A 155 -19.94 3.47 -4.26
CA LYS A 155 -20.76 2.37 -4.76
C LYS A 155 -22.19 2.45 -4.25
N SER A 156 -22.37 2.71 -2.95
CA SER A 156 -23.70 2.86 -2.35
C SER A 156 -24.47 4.01 -3.02
N ALA A 157 -23.86 5.18 -3.15
CA ALA A 157 -24.50 6.37 -3.72
C ALA A 157 -24.79 6.24 -5.23
N ALA A 158 -23.98 5.46 -5.97
CA ALA A 158 -24.18 5.26 -7.40
C ALA A 158 -25.49 4.51 -7.69
N THR A 159 -25.77 3.46 -6.93
CA THR A 159 -26.92 2.58 -7.17
C THR A 159 -28.26 3.22 -6.85
N GLU A 160 -28.27 4.24 -6.00
CA GLU A 160 -29.48 4.92 -5.56
C GLU A 160 -30.22 5.56 -6.74
N ASN A 161 -31.50 5.22 -6.88
CA ASN A 161 -32.37 5.68 -7.97
C ASN A 161 -31.83 5.42 -9.39
N GLY A 162 -30.88 4.48 -9.54
CA GLY A 162 -30.22 4.16 -10.81
C GLY A 162 -29.40 5.32 -11.36
N LEU A 163 -28.81 6.16 -10.50
CA LEU A 163 -27.99 7.30 -10.91
C LEU A 163 -26.79 6.87 -11.76
N ALA A 164 -26.12 5.80 -11.32
CA ALA A 164 -24.96 5.23 -11.97
C ALA A 164 -24.78 3.74 -11.66
N LYS A 165 -24.01 3.07 -12.51
CA LYS A 165 -23.52 1.72 -12.31
C LYS A 165 -22.01 1.76 -12.15
N TRP A 166 -21.50 1.16 -11.08
CA TRP A 166 -20.06 0.92 -10.96
C TRP A 166 -19.64 -0.12 -12.01
N VAL A 167 -18.54 0.18 -12.71
CA VAL A 167 -18.04 -0.64 -13.82
C VAL A 167 -16.73 -1.30 -13.44
N CYS A 168 -15.82 -0.55 -12.83
CA CYS A 168 -14.57 -1.13 -12.38
C CYS A 168 -13.82 -0.23 -11.39
N THR A 169 -12.86 -0.83 -10.71
CA THR A 169 -11.82 -0.17 -9.95
C THR A 169 -10.48 -0.65 -10.49
N VAL A 170 -9.58 0.28 -10.80
CA VAL A 170 -8.22 -0.02 -11.27
C VAL A 170 -7.23 0.56 -10.28
N THR A 171 -6.25 -0.23 -9.86
CA THR A 171 -5.20 0.21 -8.94
C THR A 171 -3.85 -0.08 -9.53
N GLY A 172 -2.99 0.93 -9.62
CA GLY A 172 -1.66 0.78 -10.19
C GLY A 172 -1.07 2.11 -10.63
N GLU A 173 0.21 2.10 -11.00
CA GLU A 173 0.90 3.28 -11.53
C GLU A 173 0.73 4.51 -10.61
N GLN A 174 0.78 4.31 -9.30
CA GLN A 174 0.61 5.38 -8.30
C GLN A 174 -0.77 6.04 -8.31
N ARG A 175 -1.81 5.34 -8.82
CA ARG A 175 -3.19 5.81 -8.79
C ARG A 175 -4.20 4.69 -8.56
N ARG A 176 -5.33 5.05 -7.95
CA ARG A 176 -6.54 4.23 -7.95
C ARG A 176 -7.64 5.00 -8.67
N GLU A 177 -8.28 4.36 -9.65
CA GLU A 177 -9.34 4.95 -10.45
C GLU A 177 -10.62 4.11 -10.30
N TRP A 178 -11.72 4.77 -9.96
CA TRP A 178 -13.07 4.17 -9.94
C TRP A 178 -13.83 4.67 -11.14
N VAL A 179 -14.40 3.75 -11.91
CA VAL A 179 -15.11 4.05 -13.15
C VAL A 179 -16.58 3.67 -13.00
N PHE A 180 -17.43 4.60 -13.40
CA PHE A 180 -18.89 4.46 -13.37
C PHE A 180 -19.47 4.84 -14.72
N TYR A 181 -20.56 4.18 -15.10
CA TYR A 181 -21.48 4.70 -16.11
C TYR A 181 -22.63 5.41 -15.40
N ALA A 182 -22.89 6.66 -15.76
CA ALA A 182 -23.85 7.53 -15.11
C ALA A 182 -24.87 8.08 -16.11
N ARG A 183 -26.06 8.40 -15.61
CA ARG A 183 -27.13 9.05 -16.39
C ARG A 183 -26.80 10.50 -16.76
N SER A 184 -26.07 11.17 -15.87
CA SER A 184 -25.73 12.59 -15.91
C SER A 184 -24.40 12.79 -15.18
N ASP A 185 -23.48 13.55 -15.78
CA ASP A 185 -22.18 13.86 -15.18
C ASP A 185 -22.32 14.82 -13.98
N ALA A 186 -23.14 15.86 -14.12
CA ALA A 186 -23.37 16.87 -13.09
C ALA A 186 -24.08 16.30 -11.86
N ASP A 187 -25.14 15.50 -12.06
CA ASP A 187 -25.89 14.89 -10.95
C ASP A 187 -25.05 13.86 -10.22
N PHE A 188 -24.26 13.08 -10.98
CA PHE A 188 -23.30 12.13 -10.41
C PHE A 188 -22.29 12.84 -9.52
N MET A 189 -21.60 13.86 -10.04
CA MET A 189 -20.60 14.60 -9.26
C MET A 189 -21.20 15.23 -8.02
N THR A 190 -22.36 15.87 -8.16
CA THR A 190 -23.07 16.51 -7.03
C THR A 190 -23.41 15.50 -5.94
N ARG A 191 -23.95 14.33 -6.33
CA ARG A 191 -24.29 13.27 -5.38
C ARG A 191 -23.06 12.70 -4.68
N MET A 192 -22.00 12.41 -5.44
CA MET A 192 -20.76 11.85 -4.88
C MET A 192 -20.07 12.84 -3.93
N GLN A 193 -19.99 14.12 -4.29
CA GLN A 193 -19.45 15.13 -3.39
C GLN A 193 -20.28 15.28 -2.11
N THR A 194 -21.62 15.20 -2.23
CA THR A 194 -22.52 15.27 -1.07
C THR A 194 -22.32 14.09 -0.11
N ILE A 195 -22.17 12.86 -0.61
CA ILE A 195 -22.00 11.69 0.26
C ILE A 195 -20.61 11.64 0.91
N LEU A 196 -19.59 12.20 0.24
CA LEU A 196 -18.22 12.22 0.73
C LEU A 196 -17.92 13.41 1.67
N ALA A 197 -18.65 14.53 1.56
CA ALA A 197 -18.39 15.72 2.38
C ALA A 197 -18.34 15.45 3.90
N PRO A 198 -19.21 14.60 4.50
CA PRO A 198 -19.17 14.32 5.94
C PRO A 198 -17.97 13.48 6.39
N THR A 199 -17.33 12.73 5.49
CA THR A 199 -16.26 11.78 5.83
C THR A 199 -14.84 12.35 5.63
N GLY A 200 -14.77 13.65 5.31
CA GLY A 200 -13.54 14.42 5.22
C GLY A 200 -13.04 14.61 3.80
N PRO A 201 -11.98 15.41 3.61
CA PRO A 201 -11.44 15.66 2.28
C PRO A 201 -10.80 14.38 1.71
N TYR A 202 -11.06 14.15 0.43
CA TYR A 202 -10.43 13.13 -0.38
C TYR A 202 -9.62 13.82 -1.48
N PRO A 203 -8.35 13.43 -1.72
CA PRO A 203 -7.50 14.02 -2.75
C PRO A 203 -7.84 13.41 -4.13
N VAL A 204 -9.08 13.62 -4.57
CA VAL A 204 -9.61 13.00 -5.78
C VAL A 204 -9.78 13.99 -6.92
N GLU A 205 -9.41 13.54 -8.12
CA GLU A 205 -9.67 14.19 -9.39
C GLU A 205 -10.92 13.57 -10.02
N TRP A 206 -11.78 14.41 -10.59
CA TRP A 206 -13.03 14.01 -11.23
C TRP A 206 -12.91 14.24 -12.72
N SER A 207 -13.33 13.26 -13.53
CA SER A 207 -13.53 13.49 -14.95
C SER A 207 -14.77 12.75 -15.43
N GLY A 208 -15.45 13.34 -16.40
CA GLY A 208 -16.65 12.78 -17.01
C GLY A 208 -16.60 13.04 -18.50
N ARG A 209 -16.98 12.05 -19.29
CA ARG A 209 -17.20 12.24 -20.72
C ARG A 209 -18.45 11.49 -21.13
N LYS A 210 -19.19 12.08 -22.08
CA LYS A 210 -20.23 11.33 -22.76
C LYS A 210 -19.55 10.22 -23.55
N ASP A 211 -19.89 8.98 -23.22
CA ASP A 211 -19.39 7.81 -23.91
C ASP A 211 -20.44 7.43 -24.95
N PRO A 212 -20.15 7.53 -26.26
CA PRO A 212 -21.07 7.01 -27.24
C PRO A 212 -21.29 5.53 -26.93
N ALA A 213 -22.56 5.12 -26.85
CA ALA A 213 -22.91 3.71 -26.74
C ALA A 213 -22.04 2.96 -27.75
N HIS A 214 -21.21 2.03 -27.27
CA HIS A 214 -20.20 1.43 -28.11
C HIS A 214 -20.91 0.78 -29.29
N ASN A 215 -20.66 1.28 -30.51
CA ASN A 215 -21.02 0.55 -31.70
C ASN A 215 -20.28 -0.78 -31.58
N VAL A 216 -21.04 -1.87 -31.47
CA VAL A 216 -20.64 -3.24 -31.13
C VAL A 216 -19.65 -3.87 -32.14
N GLU A 217 -19.11 -3.08 -33.07
CA GLU A 217 -18.29 -3.54 -34.18
C GLU A 217 -16.81 -3.80 -33.82
N GLY A 218 -16.32 -3.37 -32.65
CA GLY A 218 -14.86 -3.31 -32.40
C GLY A 218 -14.30 -4.09 -31.20
N THR A 219 -14.87 -3.96 -30.01
CA THR A 219 -14.13 -4.29 -28.78
C THR A 219 -14.97 -4.88 -27.65
N SER A 220 -16.28 -5.01 -27.83
CA SER A 220 -17.12 -5.68 -26.85
C SER A 220 -18.19 -6.50 -27.57
N LYS A 221 -17.95 -7.81 -27.67
CA LYS A 221 -18.98 -8.71 -28.16
C LYS A 221 -20.07 -8.77 -27.10
N ALA A 222 -21.18 -8.09 -27.35
CA ALA A 222 -22.41 -8.43 -26.66
C ALA A 222 -22.64 -9.94 -26.89
N ASP A 223 -22.84 -10.71 -25.83
CA ASP A 223 -23.19 -12.12 -26.00
C ASP A 223 -24.59 -12.24 -26.62
N ALA A 224 -25.02 -13.47 -26.94
CA ALA A 224 -26.32 -13.70 -27.57
C ALA A 224 -27.52 -13.15 -26.76
N SER A 225 -27.32 -12.77 -25.49
CA SER A 225 -28.34 -12.14 -24.63
C SER A 225 -28.32 -10.61 -24.66
N GLY A 226 -27.37 -9.99 -25.37
CA GLY A 226 -27.21 -8.52 -25.41
C GLY A 226 -26.45 -7.96 -24.21
N GLU A 227 -25.79 -8.82 -23.42
CA GLU A 227 -24.93 -8.41 -22.31
C GLU A 227 -23.49 -8.17 -22.78
N ILE A 228 -22.92 -7.08 -22.30
CA ILE A 228 -21.58 -6.61 -22.61
C ILE A 228 -20.68 -6.94 -21.42
N LEU A 229 -19.65 -7.74 -21.66
CA LEU A 229 -18.62 -8.05 -20.66
C LEU A 229 -17.80 -6.78 -20.36
N ILE A 230 -17.61 -6.46 -19.08
CA ILE A 230 -16.70 -5.37 -18.71
C ILE A 230 -15.27 -5.90 -18.64
N THR A 231 -14.50 -5.59 -19.68
CA THR A 231 -13.08 -5.95 -19.77
C THR A 231 -12.18 -4.88 -19.14
N PRO A 232 -10.95 -5.21 -18.73
CA PRO A 232 -9.93 -4.23 -18.35
C PRO A 232 -9.74 -3.10 -19.38
N LYS A 233 -9.78 -3.42 -20.68
CA LYS A 233 -9.72 -2.45 -21.78
C LYS A 233 -10.91 -1.49 -21.74
N LEU A 234 -12.13 -2.03 -21.73
CA LEU A 234 -13.36 -1.22 -21.66
C LEU A 234 -13.42 -0.36 -20.40
N CYS A 235 -12.87 -0.87 -19.30
CA CYS A 235 -12.77 -0.17 -18.03
C CYS A 235 -11.93 1.12 -18.16
N VAL A 236 -10.72 1.06 -18.73
CA VAL A 236 -9.82 2.22 -18.73
C VAL A 236 -9.94 3.12 -19.96
N GLU A 237 -10.28 2.57 -21.13
CA GLU A 237 -10.25 3.30 -22.41
C GLU A 237 -11.51 4.12 -22.68
#